data_AF-A0A519VL77-F1
#
_entry.id   AF-A0A519VL77-F1
#
_cell.length_a   1.000
_cell.length_b   1.000
_cell.length_c   1.000
_cell.angle_alpha   90.00
_cell.angle_beta   90.00
_cell.angle_gamma   90.00
#
_symmetry.space_group_name_H-M   'P 1'
#
loop_
_entity.id
_entity.type
_entity.pdbx_description
1 polymer ?
#
loop_
_entity_poly.entity_id
_entity_poly.type
_entity_poly.pdbx_seq_one_letter_code
_entity_poly.pdbx_strand_id
1 'polypeptide(L)'
;MRKLLISLVTLITLFTACKKNSFEIEKLPIEVGEIKNHILNVKQAEKIAILHSMYPDVLSKESTQNIYNIYGNPKQHPQKQIKSSFALKEGQTNPTLYILNYEEGGFAIVSGDDRMTPILAYSDKGSFEMTEIEKLPPGVKHWVSSNHRFIADIRSGKQKEDMASKSLWQDFKDKSELTKGNNAVLSSRPNCSIENEGESYAFNYTNGASSKHDLGSRYWI
;
A
#
# COMPACT_ATOMS: atom_id res chain seq x y z
N MET A 1 -56.69 34.03 -8.22
CA MET A 1 -55.29 34.09 -8.73
C MET A 1 -54.21 34.24 -7.65
N ARG A 2 -54.54 34.46 -6.35
CA ARG A 2 -53.54 34.66 -5.28
C ARG A 2 -53.09 33.38 -4.55
N LYS A 3 -53.84 32.28 -4.68
CA LYS A 3 -53.51 30.96 -4.08
C LYS A 3 -52.65 30.06 -4.99
N LEU A 4 -52.64 30.33 -6.30
CA LEU A 4 -51.79 29.61 -7.28
C LEU A 4 -50.33 30.09 -7.28
N LEU A 5 -50.08 31.33 -6.89
CA LEU A 5 -48.70 31.85 -6.74
C LEU A 5 -47.99 31.35 -5.49
N ILE A 6 -48.73 31.03 -4.41
CA ILE A 6 -48.13 30.55 -3.16
C ILE A 6 -47.71 29.08 -3.28
N SER A 7 -48.42 28.28 -4.09
CA SER A 7 -48.08 26.88 -4.35
C SER A 7 -46.85 26.67 -5.24
N LEU A 8 -46.45 27.69 -6.01
CA LEU A 8 -45.26 27.60 -6.87
C LEU A 8 -43.96 27.94 -6.11
N VAL A 9 -44.06 28.70 -5.01
CA VAL A 9 -42.90 29.15 -4.22
C VAL A 9 -42.45 28.08 -3.22
N THR A 10 -43.33 27.17 -2.80
CA THR A 10 -42.99 26.06 -1.88
C THR A 10 -42.37 24.84 -2.57
N LEU A 11 -42.44 24.72 -3.90
CA LEU A 11 -41.85 23.61 -4.64
C LEU A 11 -40.38 23.87 -5.03
N ILE A 12 -39.93 25.14 -5.00
CA ILE A 12 -38.57 25.54 -5.40
C ILE A 12 -37.56 25.41 -4.24
N THR A 13 -38.00 25.39 -2.98
CA THR A 13 -37.12 25.31 -1.81
C THR A 13 -36.73 23.88 -1.39
N LEU A 14 -37.26 22.85 -2.05
CA LEU A 14 -36.98 21.43 -1.71
C LEU A 14 -35.79 20.82 -2.47
N PHE A 15 -35.14 21.55 -3.38
CA PHE A 15 -34.01 21.03 -4.17
C PHE A 15 -32.61 21.55 -3.76
N THR A 16 -32.49 22.29 -2.67
CA THR A 16 -31.17 22.77 -2.20
C THR A 16 -30.81 22.25 -0.81
N ALA A 17 -30.79 20.93 -0.65
CA ALA A 17 -30.19 20.29 0.53
C ALA A 17 -29.49 18.98 0.16
N CYS A 18 -28.65 19.04 -0.88
CA CYS A 18 -27.53 18.11 -1.04
C CYS A 18 -26.27 18.93 -1.33
N LYS A 19 -25.83 19.72 -0.35
CA LYS A 19 -24.38 19.88 -0.21
C LYS A 19 -23.89 18.52 0.25
N LYS A 20 -23.41 17.71 -0.71
CA LYS A 20 -22.38 16.73 -0.39
C LYS A 20 -21.25 17.57 0.20
N ASN A 21 -21.19 17.61 1.53
CA ASN A 21 -19.98 18.02 2.20
C ASN A 21 -18.96 16.93 1.86
N SER A 22 -18.27 17.13 0.72
CA SER A 22 -16.98 16.52 0.51
C SER A 22 -16.13 17.03 1.64
N PHE A 23 -15.94 16.18 2.65
CA PHE A 23 -14.91 16.37 3.64
C PHE A 23 -13.59 16.35 2.86
N GLU A 24 -13.14 17.54 2.45
CA GLU A 24 -11.76 17.74 2.08
C GLU A 24 -10.98 17.49 3.35
N ILE A 25 -10.49 16.25 3.53
CA ILE A 25 -9.37 16.02 4.42
C ILE A 25 -8.30 16.96 3.89
N GLU A 26 -7.98 17.99 4.66
CA GLU A 26 -6.79 18.80 4.46
C GLU A 26 -5.62 17.80 4.36
N LYS A 27 -5.16 17.55 3.13
CA LYS A 27 -4.14 16.54 2.82
C LYS A 27 -2.83 17.03 3.43
N LEU A 28 -2.65 16.81 4.72
CA LEU A 28 -1.39 17.07 5.40
C LEU A 28 -0.32 16.23 4.70
N PRO A 29 0.87 16.79 4.44
CA PRO A 29 1.95 16.07 3.79
C PRO A 29 2.28 14.79 4.57
N ILE A 30 2.32 13.66 3.87
CA ILE A 30 2.58 12.35 4.45
C ILE A 30 4.08 12.10 4.43
N GLU A 31 4.81 12.70 5.37
CA GLU A 31 6.26 12.55 5.46
C GLU A 31 6.64 11.26 6.20
N VAL A 32 7.17 10.25 5.50
CA VAL A 32 7.60 8.98 6.13
C VAL A 32 8.69 9.22 7.18
N GLY A 33 9.59 10.17 6.95
CA GLY A 33 10.74 10.46 7.82
C GLY A 33 11.88 9.45 7.66
N GLU A 34 12.98 9.67 8.37
CA GLU A 34 14.17 8.80 8.33
C GLU A 34 13.92 7.44 8.98
N ILE A 35 14.21 6.35 8.26
CA ILE A 35 14.19 4.98 8.81
C ILE A 35 15.58 4.69 9.37
N LYS A 36 15.68 4.52 10.69
CA LYS A 36 16.96 4.30 11.37
C LYS A 36 17.25 2.80 11.48
N ASN A 37 18.49 2.41 11.15
CA ASN A 37 18.96 1.02 11.25
C ASN A 37 18.04 0.01 10.56
N HIS A 38 17.43 0.41 9.43
CA HIS A 38 16.47 -0.39 8.67
C HIS A 38 15.17 -0.76 9.41
N ILE A 39 14.93 -0.25 10.62
CA ILE A 39 13.78 -0.64 11.43
C ILE A 39 12.69 0.42 11.31
N LEU A 40 11.51 0.00 10.86
CA LEU A 40 10.32 0.86 10.87
C LEU A 40 9.70 0.92 12.27
N ASN A 41 9.13 2.08 12.60
CA ASN A 41 8.18 2.22 13.69
C ASN A 41 6.72 2.25 13.18
N VAL A 42 5.75 2.16 14.11
CA VAL A 42 4.32 2.09 13.75
C VAL A 42 3.84 3.32 12.97
N LYS A 43 4.33 4.53 13.28
CA LYS A 43 3.94 5.75 12.56
C LYS A 43 4.48 5.79 11.14
N GLN A 44 5.66 5.23 10.92
CA GLN A 44 6.19 5.05 9.57
C GLN A 44 5.35 4.04 8.78
N ALA A 45 5.01 2.91 9.41
CA ALA A 45 4.17 1.89 8.77
C ALA A 45 2.77 2.43 8.41
N GLU A 46 2.13 3.21 9.30
CA GLU A 46 0.87 3.90 9.02
C GLU A 46 0.98 4.79 7.78
N LYS A 47 2.04 5.60 7.68
CA LYS A 47 2.26 6.50 6.54
C LYS A 47 2.47 5.74 5.23
N ILE A 48 3.24 4.65 5.26
CA ILE A 48 3.44 3.77 4.10
C ILE A 48 2.11 3.14 3.66
N ALA A 49 1.30 2.64 4.60
CA ALA A 49 -0.03 2.11 4.30
C ALA A 49 -0.96 3.18 3.70
N ILE A 50 -0.93 4.42 4.20
CA ILE A 50 -1.73 5.52 3.64
C ILE A 50 -1.25 5.88 2.23
N LEU A 51 0.06 6.00 2.01
CA LEU A 51 0.64 6.26 0.68
C LEU A 51 0.25 5.17 -0.33
N HIS A 52 0.28 3.90 0.09
CA HIS A 52 -0.17 2.79 -0.74
C HIS A 52 -1.66 2.88 -1.07
N SER A 53 -2.50 3.31 -0.13
CA SER A 53 -3.93 3.51 -0.40
C SER A 53 -4.21 4.59 -1.45
N MET A 54 -3.36 5.62 -1.52
CA MET A 54 -3.49 6.74 -2.47
C MET A 54 -2.88 6.42 -3.83
N TYR A 55 -1.76 5.70 -3.82
CA TYR A 55 -0.95 5.35 -4.98
C TYR A 55 -0.61 3.85 -4.92
N PRO A 56 -1.62 2.97 -5.10
CA PRO A 56 -1.38 1.54 -5.05
C PRO A 56 -0.34 1.19 -6.11
N ASP A 57 0.67 0.42 -5.71
CA ASP A 57 1.72 0.00 -6.62
C ASP A 57 1.10 -0.75 -7.78
N VAL A 58 1.41 -0.32 -9.01
CA VAL A 58 1.06 -1.08 -10.21
C VAL A 58 2.01 -2.27 -10.26
N LEU A 59 1.77 -3.28 -9.43
CA LEU A 59 2.39 -4.61 -9.55
C LEU A 59 1.81 -5.39 -10.74
N SER A 60 1.19 -4.72 -11.71
CA SER A 60 0.54 -5.37 -12.85
C SER A 60 1.56 -5.62 -13.96
N LYS A 61 1.61 -6.89 -14.39
CA LYS A 61 2.38 -7.40 -15.54
C LYS A 61 2.06 -6.71 -16.89
N GLU A 62 1.13 -5.76 -16.94
CA GLU A 62 0.59 -5.17 -18.17
C GLU A 62 1.17 -3.77 -18.51
N SER A 63 2.00 -3.18 -17.66
CA SER A 63 2.51 -1.81 -17.88
C SER A 63 3.66 -1.69 -18.88
N THR A 64 4.22 -2.80 -19.38
CA THR A 64 5.31 -2.76 -20.38
C THR A 64 4.89 -2.20 -21.74
N GLN A 65 3.59 -2.04 -22.02
CA GLN A 65 3.12 -1.44 -23.28
C GLN A 65 2.73 0.04 -23.19
N ASN A 66 2.83 0.70 -22.03
CA ASN A 66 2.41 2.10 -21.93
C ASN A 66 3.27 2.96 -20.99
N ILE A 67 4.60 2.78 -21.08
CA ILE A 67 5.57 3.69 -20.46
C ILE A 67 5.37 5.15 -20.95
N TYR A 68 4.82 5.33 -22.16
CA TYR A 68 4.47 6.64 -22.72
C TYR A 68 3.30 7.36 -22.02
N ASN A 69 2.47 6.66 -21.24
CA ASN A 69 1.38 7.27 -20.47
C ASN A 69 1.73 7.52 -18.99
N ILE A 70 2.98 7.25 -18.56
CA ILE A 70 3.47 7.51 -17.19
C ILE A 70 3.62 9.02 -16.90
N TYR A 71 3.58 9.87 -17.93
CA TYR A 71 3.44 11.32 -17.78
C TYR A 71 2.00 11.78 -17.45
N GLY A 72 1.03 10.87 -17.43
CA GLY A 72 -0.28 11.13 -16.86
C GLY A 72 -0.17 11.14 -15.34
N ASN A 73 -0.65 12.21 -14.68
CA ASN A 73 -0.76 12.26 -13.22
C ASN A 73 -1.37 10.94 -12.71
N PRO A 74 -0.68 10.19 -11.83
CA PRO A 74 -1.20 8.92 -11.33
C PRO A 74 -2.60 9.18 -10.76
N LYS A 75 -3.58 8.33 -11.11
CA LYS A 75 -4.94 8.48 -10.60
C LYS A 75 -4.89 8.32 -9.09
N GLN A 76 -4.93 9.45 -8.38
CA GLN A 76 -4.90 9.49 -6.94
C GLN A 76 -6.20 8.88 -6.41
N HIS A 77 -6.08 7.83 -5.63
CA HIS A 77 -7.20 7.28 -4.88
C HIS A 77 -7.44 8.14 -3.62
N PRO A 78 -8.68 8.14 -3.08
CA PRO A 78 -8.96 8.81 -1.81
C PRO A 78 -8.01 8.30 -0.72
N GLN A 79 -7.46 9.23 0.05
CA GLN A 79 -6.66 8.90 1.22
C GLN A 79 -7.52 8.15 2.24
N LYS A 80 -7.07 6.96 2.66
CA LYS A 80 -7.71 6.19 3.73
C LYS A 80 -7.21 6.63 5.11
N GLN A 81 -8.04 6.44 6.13
CA GLN A 81 -7.70 6.65 7.54
C GLN A 81 -7.37 5.33 8.22
N ILE A 82 -6.44 5.35 9.16
CA ILE A 82 -6.04 4.16 9.91
C ILE A 82 -7.02 3.97 11.07
N LYS A 83 -7.72 2.83 11.06
CA LYS A 83 -8.62 2.38 12.13
C LYS A 83 -7.86 1.72 13.27
N SER A 84 -6.94 0.82 12.92
CA SER A 84 -6.12 0.11 13.91
C SER A 84 -4.78 -0.32 13.33
N SER A 85 -3.79 -0.40 14.23
CA SER A 85 -2.41 -0.75 13.92
C SER A 85 -1.94 -1.86 14.86
N PHE A 86 -1.55 -3.02 14.32
CA PHE A 86 -0.99 -4.13 15.07
C PHE A 86 0.46 -4.37 14.69
N ALA A 87 1.34 -4.54 15.67
CA ALA A 87 2.75 -4.85 15.46
C ALA A 87 3.04 -6.30 15.83
N LEU A 88 3.61 -7.07 14.90
CA LEU A 88 4.01 -8.46 15.13
C LEU A 88 5.53 -8.57 15.30
N LYS A 89 5.94 -9.31 16.33
CA LYS A 89 7.34 -9.37 16.79
C LYS A 89 7.88 -10.80 16.96
N GLU A 90 7.31 -11.84 16.32
CA GLU A 90 7.60 -13.27 16.58
C GLU A 90 9.09 -13.56 16.89
N GLY A 91 9.45 -13.65 18.17
CA GLY A 91 10.82 -13.88 18.66
C GLY A 91 11.86 -12.79 18.40
N GLN A 92 11.48 -11.62 17.88
CA GLN A 92 12.36 -10.51 17.52
C GLN A 92 12.19 -9.31 18.47
N THR A 93 13.27 -8.57 18.70
CA THR A 93 13.23 -7.35 19.53
C THR A 93 12.34 -6.26 18.90
N ASN A 94 12.47 -6.07 17.59
CA ASN A 94 11.72 -5.07 16.83
C ASN A 94 10.64 -5.73 15.98
N PRO A 95 9.48 -5.06 15.76
CA PRO A 95 8.45 -5.58 14.86
C PRO A 95 9.02 -5.96 13.50
N THR A 96 8.56 -7.08 12.98
CA THR A 96 8.88 -7.51 11.61
C THR A 96 7.72 -7.20 10.67
N LEU A 97 6.49 -7.11 11.18
CA LEU A 97 5.30 -6.84 10.39
C LEU A 97 4.41 -5.86 11.13
N TYR A 98 3.74 -5.00 10.37
CA TYR A 98 2.65 -4.17 10.84
C TYR A 98 1.39 -4.49 10.05
N ILE A 99 0.25 -4.60 10.73
CA ILE A 99 -1.06 -4.77 10.09
C ILE A 99 -1.87 -3.53 10.37
N LEU A 100 -2.30 -2.87 9.30
CA LEU A 100 -2.98 -1.58 9.33
C LEU A 100 -4.36 -1.77 8.73
N ASN A 101 -5.40 -1.71 9.56
CA ASN A 101 -6.78 -1.72 9.07
C ASN A 101 -7.24 -0.30 8.78
N TYR A 102 -7.98 -0.11 7.70
CA TYR A 102 -8.52 1.20 7.34
C TYR A 102 -9.95 1.39 7.85
N GLU A 103 -10.33 2.64 8.16
CA GLU A 103 -11.71 2.99 8.54
C GLU A 103 -12.70 2.76 7.39
N GLU A 104 -12.26 3.02 6.17
CA GLU A 104 -13.03 2.83 4.93
C GLU A 104 -13.13 1.36 4.51
N GLY A 105 -12.53 0.45 5.27
CA GLY A 105 -12.39 -0.96 4.95
C GLY A 105 -11.14 -1.28 4.13
N GLY A 106 -10.75 -2.55 4.21
CA GLY A 106 -9.48 -3.05 3.74
C GLY A 106 -8.38 -2.98 4.79
N PHE A 107 -7.22 -3.50 4.42
CA PHE A 107 -6.01 -3.48 5.24
C PHE A 107 -4.75 -3.50 4.38
N ALA A 108 -3.63 -3.11 4.97
CA ALA A 108 -2.29 -3.35 4.44
C ALA A 108 -1.41 -4.00 5.50
N ILE A 109 -0.55 -4.92 5.06
CA ILE A 109 0.50 -5.52 5.88
C ILE A 109 1.83 -4.93 5.40
N VAL A 110 2.47 -4.16 6.28
CA VAL A 110 3.70 -3.41 5.99
C VAL A 110 4.89 -4.11 6.62
N SER A 111 6.01 -4.18 5.90
CA SER A 111 7.27 -4.71 6.43
C SER A 111 7.79 -3.82 7.56
N GLY A 112 8.29 -4.45 8.63
CA GLY A 112 9.01 -3.78 9.72
C GLY A 112 10.49 -3.53 9.42
N ASP A 113 10.97 -3.92 8.24
CA ASP A 113 12.36 -3.75 7.81
C ASP A 113 12.44 -3.23 6.37
N ASP A 114 13.17 -2.14 6.13
CA ASP A 114 13.22 -1.46 4.82
C ASP A 114 14.14 -2.16 3.79
N ARG A 115 14.67 -3.33 4.14
CA ARG A 115 15.40 -4.21 3.21
C ARG A 115 14.51 -5.30 2.59
N MET A 116 13.23 -5.34 2.97
CA MET A 116 12.20 -6.19 2.38
C MET A 116 11.13 -5.32 1.72
N THR A 117 10.36 -5.85 0.78
CA THR A 117 9.24 -5.15 0.11
C THR A 117 8.36 -4.37 1.11
N PRO A 118 8.02 -3.08 0.84
CA PRO A 118 7.27 -2.25 1.78
C PRO A 118 5.89 -2.80 2.14
N ILE A 119 5.11 -3.19 1.13
CA ILE A 119 3.77 -3.78 1.28
C ILE A 119 3.85 -5.28 0.98
N LEU A 120 3.57 -6.10 1.99
CA LEU A 120 3.68 -7.55 1.92
C LEU A 120 2.37 -8.20 1.47
N ALA A 121 1.23 -7.60 1.85
CA ALA A 121 -0.10 -7.98 1.43
C ALA A 121 -1.06 -6.80 1.65
N TYR A 122 -2.15 -6.75 0.92
CA TYR A 122 -3.22 -5.79 1.16
C TYR A 122 -4.57 -6.36 0.69
N SER A 123 -5.64 -5.75 1.14
CA SER A 123 -7.00 -5.94 0.63
C SER A 123 -7.71 -4.60 0.63
N ASP A 124 -8.49 -4.32 -0.41
CA ASP A 124 -9.30 -3.10 -0.49
C ASP A 124 -10.55 -3.15 0.40
N LYS A 125 -10.92 -4.34 0.88
CA LYS A 125 -12.17 -4.61 1.62
C LYS A 125 -11.92 -5.46 2.87
N GLY A 126 -12.88 -5.42 3.79
CA GLY A 126 -12.85 -6.19 5.03
C GLY A 126 -11.89 -5.60 6.08
N SER A 127 -11.42 -6.42 6.99
CA SER A 127 -10.37 -6.09 7.96
C SER A 127 -9.57 -7.35 8.26
N PHE A 128 -8.32 -7.18 8.64
CA PHE A 128 -7.50 -8.25 9.19
C PHE A 128 -7.70 -8.27 10.70
N GLU A 129 -8.54 -9.17 11.17
CA GLU A 129 -8.81 -9.37 12.59
C GLU A 129 -7.72 -10.24 13.20
N MET A 130 -6.87 -9.65 14.04
CA MET A 130 -5.82 -10.37 14.76
C MET A 130 -6.36 -10.89 16.10
N THR A 131 -7.33 -11.80 16.06
CA THR A 131 -7.98 -12.34 17.28
C THR A 131 -7.18 -13.46 17.94
N GLU A 132 -5.84 -13.40 17.89
CA GLU A 132 -4.82 -14.44 18.16
C GLU A 132 -4.27 -15.08 16.87
N ILE A 133 -2.94 -15.06 16.70
CA ILE A 133 -2.24 -15.69 15.56
C ILE A 133 -2.66 -17.16 15.42
N GLU A 134 -2.84 -17.87 16.53
CA GLU A 134 -3.18 -19.31 16.52
C GLU A 134 -4.52 -19.64 15.86
N LYS A 135 -5.45 -18.68 15.87
CA LYS A 135 -6.79 -18.82 15.28
C LYS A 135 -6.84 -18.47 13.80
N LEU A 136 -5.75 -17.93 13.23
CA LEU A 136 -5.68 -17.66 11.80
C LEU A 136 -5.71 -18.98 10.98
N PRO A 137 -6.25 -18.96 9.76
CA PRO A 137 -6.21 -20.11 8.86
C PRO A 137 -4.76 -20.63 8.71
N PRO A 138 -4.53 -21.95 8.64
CA PRO A 138 -3.18 -22.53 8.64
C PRO A 138 -2.25 -21.94 7.57
N GLY A 139 -2.78 -21.66 6.37
CA GLY A 139 -2.02 -21.01 5.30
C GLY A 139 -1.57 -19.59 5.65
N VAL A 140 -2.46 -18.81 6.27
CA VAL A 140 -2.14 -17.44 6.73
C VAL A 140 -1.11 -17.50 7.85
N LYS A 141 -1.23 -18.43 8.81
CA LYS A 141 -0.23 -18.65 9.85
C LYS A 141 1.14 -18.94 9.27
N HIS A 142 1.20 -19.90 8.34
CA HIS A 142 2.46 -20.27 7.70
C HIS A 142 3.07 -19.10 6.90
N TRP A 143 2.23 -18.31 6.23
CA TRP A 143 2.68 -17.09 5.54
C TRP A 143 3.24 -16.05 6.52
N VAL A 144 2.53 -15.75 7.61
CA VAL A 144 3.01 -14.82 8.66
C VAL A 144 4.36 -15.27 9.20
N SER A 145 4.49 -16.53 9.64
CA SER A 145 5.76 -17.06 10.16
C SER A 145 6.88 -17.10 9.12
N SER A 146 6.56 -17.30 7.84
CA SER A 146 7.58 -17.25 6.77
C SER A 146 8.13 -15.84 6.58
N ASN A 147 7.28 -14.82 6.64
CA ASN A 147 7.71 -13.42 6.56
C ASN A 147 8.50 -13.00 7.81
N HIS A 148 8.11 -13.47 9.01
CA HIS A 148 8.90 -13.30 10.23
C HIS A 148 10.32 -13.85 10.07
N ARG A 149 10.45 -15.10 9.59
CA ARG A 149 11.76 -15.73 9.35
C ARG A 149 12.59 -14.97 8.32
N PHE A 150 11.97 -14.55 7.21
CA PHE A 150 12.68 -13.81 6.17
C PHE A 150 13.31 -12.52 6.70
N ILE A 151 12.56 -11.74 7.50
CA ILE A 151 13.09 -10.52 8.12
C ILE A 151 14.16 -10.84 9.16
N ALA A 152 14.00 -11.91 9.94
CA ALA A 152 15.03 -12.36 10.88
C ALA A 152 16.34 -12.76 10.14
N ASP A 153 16.23 -13.42 8.99
CA ASP A 153 17.37 -13.80 8.16
C ASP A 153 18.04 -12.57 7.52
N ILE A 154 17.28 -11.56 7.11
CA ILE A 154 17.82 -10.26 6.66
C ILE A 154 18.59 -9.58 7.81
N ARG A 155 17.99 -9.50 9.00
CA ARG A 155 18.60 -8.84 10.17
C ARG A 155 19.86 -9.53 10.66
N SER A 156 19.91 -10.85 10.54
CA SER A 156 21.11 -11.65 10.87
C SER A 156 22.13 -11.74 9.73
N GLY A 157 21.85 -11.15 8.56
CA GLY A 157 22.73 -11.15 7.40
C GLY A 157 22.78 -12.47 6.62
N LYS A 158 21.89 -13.42 6.92
CA LYS A 158 21.75 -14.69 6.18
C LYS A 158 21.08 -14.49 4.83
N GLN A 159 20.21 -13.49 4.74
CA GLN A 159 19.55 -13.06 3.51
C GLN A 159 20.04 -11.66 3.15
N LYS A 160 20.40 -11.45 1.89
CA LYS A 160 20.71 -10.11 1.38
C LYS A 160 19.42 -9.38 1.02
N GLU A 161 19.46 -8.06 1.22
CA GLU A 161 18.48 -7.15 0.64
C GLU A 161 18.41 -7.34 -0.88
N ASP A 162 17.20 -7.31 -1.43
CA ASP A 162 16.98 -7.31 -2.88
C ASP A 162 16.88 -5.87 -3.41
N MET A 163 17.51 -5.59 -4.56
CA MET A 163 17.50 -4.28 -5.20
C MET A 163 16.08 -3.81 -5.54
N ALA A 164 15.16 -4.72 -5.84
CA ALA A 164 13.76 -4.35 -6.09
C ALA A 164 13.11 -3.76 -4.84
N SER A 165 13.40 -4.30 -3.64
CA SER A 165 12.89 -3.75 -2.38
C SER A 165 13.37 -2.32 -2.17
N LYS A 166 14.66 -2.06 -2.39
CA LYS A 166 15.25 -0.72 -2.30
C LYS A 166 14.57 0.28 -3.24
N SER A 167 14.30 -0.13 -4.49
CA SER A 167 13.60 0.72 -5.47
C SER A 167 12.17 1.03 -5.03
N LEU A 168 11.44 0.06 -4.46
CA LEU A 168 10.09 0.27 -3.97
C LEU A 168 10.07 1.24 -2.79
N TRP A 169 11.00 1.12 -1.85
CA TRP A 169 11.13 2.10 -0.75
C TRP A 169 11.43 3.51 -1.24
N GLN A 170 12.24 3.64 -2.29
CA GLN A 170 12.48 4.94 -2.90
C GLN A 170 11.21 5.51 -3.54
N ASP A 171 10.41 4.70 -4.21
CA ASP A 171 9.13 5.15 -4.78
C ASP A 171 8.15 5.65 -3.71
N PHE A 172 8.09 5.02 -2.52
CA PHE A 172 7.32 5.55 -1.39
C PHE A 172 7.84 6.89 -0.88
N LYS A 173 9.16 7.10 -0.87
CA LYS A 173 9.76 8.40 -0.51
C LYS A 173 9.40 9.47 -1.54
N ASP A 174 9.50 9.16 -2.82
CA ASP A 174 9.11 10.06 -3.91
C ASP A 174 7.62 10.43 -3.82
N LYS A 175 6.74 9.44 -3.61
CA LYS A 175 5.29 9.63 -3.41
C LYS A 175 4.98 10.49 -2.19
N SER A 176 5.74 10.34 -1.11
CA SER A 176 5.67 11.23 0.06
C SER A 176 5.96 12.68 -0.34
N GLU A 177 6.96 12.95 -1.18
CA GLU A 177 7.24 14.31 -1.66
C GLU A 177 6.11 14.87 -2.54
N LEU A 178 5.42 14.04 -3.34
CA LEU A 178 4.26 14.48 -4.12
C LEU A 178 3.13 15.01 -3.22
N THR A 179 2.95 14.44 -2.03
CA THR A 179 1.93 14.93 -1.08
C THR A 179 2.21 16.35 -0.56
N LYS A 180 3.45 16.84 -0.69
CA LYS A 180 3.83 18.21 -0.34
C LYS A 180 3.49 19.23 -1.44
N GLY A 181 2.96 18.80 -2.59
CA GLY A 181 2.67 19.66 -3.74
C GLY A 181 3.86 19.88 -4.68
N ASN A 182 4.97 19.18 -4.46
CA ASN A 182 6.18 19.29 -5.27
C ASN A 182 6.12 18.37 -6.51
N ASN A 183 5.49 18.84 -7.59
CA ASN A 183 5.38 18.10 -8.86
C ASN A 183 6.73 17.92 -9.60
N ALA A 184 7.80 18.59 -9.17
CA ALA A 184 9.12 18.56 -9.80
C ALA A 184 9.88 17.22 -9.59
N VAL A 185 9.38 16.31 -8.76
CA VAL A 185 10.06 15.04 -8.43
C VAL A 185 9.94 14.00 -9.56
N LEU A 186 8.95 14.13 -10.45
CA LEU A 186 8.78 13.21 -11.60
C LEU A 186 9.74 13.51 -12.76
N SER A 187 10.31 14.71 -12.86
CA SER A 187 11.17 15.13 -13.98
C SER A 187 12.66 14.83 -13.78
N SER A 188 13.07 14.42 -12.58
CA SER A 188 14.48 14.18 -12.22
C SER A 188 14.84 12.70 -12.06
N ARG A 189 13.93 11.78 -12.38
CA ARG A 189 14.24 10.34 -12.34
C ARG A 189 15.39 10.06 -13.32
N PRO A 190 16.51 9.47 -12.87
CA PRO A 190 17.42 8.81 -13.79
C PRO A 190 16.58 7.82 -14.59
N ASN A 191 16.80 7.76 -15.89
CA ASN A 191 16.21 6.72 -16.71
C ASN A 191 16.74 5.39 -16.17
N CYS A 192 15.98 4.73 -15.29
CA CYS A 192 16.19 3.32 -14.98
C CYS A 192 15.73 2.52 -16.19
N SER A 193 16.33 2.77 -17.35
CA SER A 193 16.56 1.73 -18.31
C SER A 193 17.39 0.70 -17.57
N ILE A 194 16.70 -0.31 -17.05
CA ILE A 194 17.30 -1.63 -16.84
C ILE A 194 17.99 -1.93 -18.16
N GLU A 195 19.31 -1.80 -18.22
CA GLU A 195 20.06 -2.29 -19.36
C GLU A 195 19.66 -3.75 -19.50
N ASN A 196 19.07 -4.05 -20.65
CA ASN A 196 18.50 -5.34 -20.97
C ASN A 196 19.61 -6.40 -21.00
N GLU A 197 19.97 -6.92 -19.84
CA GLU A 197 20.53 -8.26 -19.71
C GLU A 197 19.41 -9.17 -19.16
N GLY A 198 18.46 -9.48 -20.04
CA GLY A 198 17.87 -10.80 -20.14
C GLY A 198 16.99 -11.38 -19.01
N GLU A 199 16.77 -10.72 -17.87
CA GLU A 199 15.94 -11.30 -16.81
C GLU A 199 14.73 -10.43 -16.45
N SER A 200 13.58 -10.79 -17.01
CA SER A 200 12.27 -10.39 -16.52
C SER A 200 12.08 -11.00 -15.12
N TYR A 201 12.26 -10.19 -14.07
CA TYR A 201 11.87 -10.59 -12.72
C TYR A 201 10.35 -10.54 -12.62
N ALA A 202 9.69 -11.63 -13.03
CA ALA A 202 8.41 -11.96 -12.46
C ALA A 202 8.67 -12.21 -10.96
N PHE A 203 7.99 -11.48 -10.06
CA PHE A 203 7.95 -11.82 -8.63
C PHE A 203 7.35 -13.22 -8.46
N ASN A 204 8.20 -14.24 -8.57
CA ASN A 204 7.89 -15.61 -8.26
C ASN A 204 8.22 -15.83 -6.78
N TYR A 205 7.24 -15.61 -5.91
CA TYR A 205 7.21 -16.32 -4.63
C TYR A 205 6.88 -17.80 -4.92
N THR A 206 7.83 -18.52 -5.51
CA THR A 206 7.81 -19.97 -5.55
C THR A 206 9.04 -20.44 -4.79
N ASN A 207 8.78 -20.94 -3.58
CA ASN A 207 9.71 -21.77 -2.82
C ASN A 207 10.42 -22.75 -3.74
N GLY A 208 11.68 -23.05 -3.42
CA GLY A 208 12.41 -24.14 -4.05
C GLY A 208 11.58 -25.42 -4.03
N ALA A 209 11.04 -25.78 -5.19
CA ALA A 209 10.82 -27.14 -5.67
C ALA A 209 10.15 -27.05 -7.05
N SER A 210 10.84 -27.60 -8.04
CA SER A 210 10.33 -27.87 -9.38
C SER A 210 9.00 -28.62 -9.34
N SER A 211 7.95 -28.08 -9.96
CA SER A 211 7.23 -28.76 -11.06
C SER A 211 6.17 -27.83 -11.66
N LYS A 212 6.16 -27.79 -13.01
CA LYS A 212 5.12 -27.15 -13.82
C LYS A 212 3.78 -27.82 -13.56
N HIS A 213 2.74 -27.07 -13.21
CA HIS A 213 1.38 -27.27 -13.71
C HIS A 213 0.59 -25.97 -13.65
N ASP A 214 -0.31 -25.87 -14.62
CA ASP A 214 -1.18 -24.78 -15.08
C ASP A 214 -2.23 -24.33 -14.04
N LEU A 215 -2.99 -23.29 -14.42
CA LEU A 215 -4.23 -22.74 -13.85
C LEU A 215 -4.03 -21.59 -12.83
N GLY A 216 -4.55 -20.39 -13.03
CA GLY A 216 -5.94 -20.05 -13.36
C GLY A 216 -6.55 -19.39 -12.12
N SER A 217 -6.96 -18.11 -12.23
CA SER A 217 -7.70 -17.30 -11.23
C SER A 217 -7.19 -17.32 -9.78
N ARG A 218 -6.48 -16.27 -9.34
CA ARG A 218 -6.21 -16.02 -7.92
C ARG A 218 -7.07 -14.87 -7.40
N TYR A 219 -8.35 -15.17 -7.20
CA TYR A 219 -9.11 -14.61 -6.09
C TYR A 219 -9.06 -15.65 -4.98
N TRP A 220 -8.57 -15.29 -3.79
CA TRP A 220 -8.81 -16.13 -2.62
C TRP A 220 -9.28 -15.27 -1.46
N ILE A 221 -10.48 -15.67 -1.04
CA ILE A 221 -11.21 -15.39 0.21
C ILE A 221 -10.34 -15.80 1.40
#